data_AF-A0A962CNL5-F1
#
_entry.id   AF-A0A962CNL5-F1
#
_cell.length_a   1.000
_cell.length_b   1.000
_cell.length_c   1.000
_cell.angle_alpha   90.00
_cell.angle_beta   90.00
_cell.angle_gamma   90.00
#
_symmetry.space_group_name_H-M   'P 1'
#
loop_
_entity.id
_entity.type
_entity.pdbx_description
1 polymer ?
#
loop_
_entity_poly.entity_id
_entity_poly.type
_entity_poly.pdbx_seq_one_letter_code
_entity_poly.pdbx_strand_id
1 'polypeptide(L)'
;MFNHLTNLAHTRSITGAVGFFLFHVMLLVGLSTFLGHYLVTLGVIEGSVGSFFDGGSIHTMIGAIWTLVLGSTILTGKKLTGDIMSVVIMFLGVYLAYTVNVMLGMVVVSYLTTLGK
;
A
#
# COMPACT_ATOMS: atom_id res chain seq x y z
N MET A 1 -18.32 -1.92 6.71
CA MET A 1 -16.84 -2.07 6.72
C MET A 1 -16.26 -2.29 5.33
N PHE A 2 -16.87 -3.16 4.51
CA PHE A 2 -16.40 -3.53 3.16
C PHE A 2 -17.15 -2.87 1.99
N ASN A 3 -17.80 -1.73 2.22
CA ASN A 3 -18.46 -0.98 1.14
C ASN A 3 -17.45 -0.05 0.47
N HIS A 4 -17.53 0.09 -0.85
CA HIS A 4 -16.68 1.00 -1.63
C HIS A 4 -15.18 0.71 -1.53
N LEU A 5 -14.74 -0.54 -1.32
CA LEU A 5 -13.31 -0.87 -1.15
C LEU A 5 -12.43 -0.44 -2.34
N THR A 6 -12.98 -0.46 -3.55
CA THR A 6 -12.32 -0.04 -4.80
C THR A 6 -12.59 1.41 -5.19
N ASN A 7 -13.53 2.09 -4.53
CA ASN A 7 -13.80 3.49 -4.81
C ASN A 7 -12.85 4.38 -4.01
N LEU A 8 -11.74 4.75 -4.64
CA LEU A 8 -10.64 5.49 -4.04
C LEU A 8 -10.97 6.98 -3.77
N ALA A 9 -12.09 7.49 -4.32
CA ALA A 9 -12.55 8.86 -4.14
C ALA A 9 -13.49 9.05 -2.92
N HIS A 10 -13.96 7.96 -2.30
CA HIS A 10 -14.93 8.06 -1.21
C HIS A 10 -14.25 8.37 0.13
N THR A 11 -14.79 9.35 0.87
CA THR A 11 -14.36 9.67 2.23
C THR A 11 -14.87 8.60 3.19
N ARG A 12 -13.96 7.87 3.84
CA ARG A 12 -14.33 6.78 4.74
C ARG A 12 -14.25 7.21 6.20
N SER A 13 -15.12 6.66 7.03
CA SER A 13 -14.94 6.70 8.49
C SER A 13 -13.72 5.86 8.90
N ILE A 14 -13.23 6.02 10.12
CA ILE A 14 -12.08 5.28 10.66
C ILE A 14 -12.27 3.75 10.48
N THR A 15 -13.47 3.24 10.74
CA THR A 15 -13.82 1.81 10.53
C THR A 15 -13.74 1.39 9.06
N GLY A 16 -14.04 2.28 8.12
CA GLY A 16 -13.90 2.04 6.68
C GLY A 16 -12.45 2.08 6.19
N ALA A 17 -11.61 2.93 6.79
CA ALA A 17 -10.17 2.97 6.51
C ALA A 17 -9.46 1.67 6.94
N VAL A 18 -9.85 1.10 8.09
CA VAL A 18 -9.36 -0.22 8.52
C VAL A 18 -9.77 -1.32 7.53
N GLY A 19 -11.00 -1.28 7.02
CA GLY A 19 -11.44 -2.23 5.98
C GLY A 19 -10.65 -2.09 4.67
N PHE A 20 -10.37 -0.86 4.25
CA PHE A 20 -9.52 -0.57 3.08
C PHE A 20 -8.09 -1.09 3.27
N PHE A 21 -7.52 -0.86 4.46
CA PHE A 21 -6.19 -1.35 4.86
C PHE A 21 -6.13 -2.87 4.78
N LEU A 22 -7.03 -3.59 5.46
CA LEU A 22 -7.03 -5.04 5.50
C LEU A 22 -7.18 -5.66 4.09
N PHE A 23 -8.08 -5.10 3.27
CA PHE A 23 -8.27 -5.58 1.90
C PHE A 23 -7.01 -5.41 1.05
N HIS A 24 -6.39 -4.22 1.06
CA HIS A 24 -5.21 -3.94 0.23
C HIS A 24 -3.93 -4.59 0.76
N VAL A 25 -3.83 -4.87 2.06
CA VAL A 25 -2.76 -5.69 2.62
C VAL A 25 -2.91 -7.13 2.19
N MET A 26 -4.12 -7.70 2.24
CA MET A 26 -4.36 -9.07 1.77
C MET A 26 -4.09 -9.21 0.27
N LEU A 27 -4.49 -8.21 -0.52
CA LEU A 27 -4.18 -8.14 -1.95
C LEU A 27 -2.67 -8.06 -2.18
N LEU A 28 -1.96 -7.22 -1.43
CA LEU A 28 -0.51 -7.12 -1.50
C LEU A 28 0.20 -8.44 -1.19
N VAL A 29 -0.22 -9.15 -0.14
CA VAL A 29 0.35 -10.45 0.22
C VAL A 29 0.18 -11.44 -0.94
N GLY A 30 -1.00 -11.50 -1.56
CA GLY A 30 -1.24 -12.34 -2.73
C GLY A 30 -0.40 -11.93 -3.94
N LEU A 31 -0.36 -10.63 -4.24
CA LEU A 31 0.33 -10.07 -5.40
C LEU A 31 1.86 -10.20 -5.28
N SER A 32 2.43 -9.97 -4.09
CA SER A 32 3.86 -10.13 -3.82
C SER A 32 4.32 -11.59 -3.86
N THR A 33 3.52 -12.51 -3.34
CA THR A 33 3.79 -13.96 -3.43
C THR A 33 3.74 -14.42 -4.88
N PHE A 34 2.74 -13.98 -5.64
CA PHE A 34 2.61 -14.27 -7.06
C PHE A 34 3.79 -13.70 -7.88
N LEU A 35 4.08 -12.41 -7.74
CA LEU A 35 5.19 -11.75 -8.43
C LEU A 35 6.53 -12.38 -8.07
N GLY A 36 6.77 -12.63 -6.77
CA GLY A 36 7.99 -13.28 -6.32
C GLY A 36 8.18 -14.65 -6.96
N HIS A 37 7.12 -15.48 -6.99
CA HIS A 37 7.17 -16.78 -7.64
C HIS A 37 7.55 -16.67 -9.13
N TYR A 38 6.89 -15.79 -9.89
CA TYR A 38 7.18 -15.62 -11.31
C TYR A 38 8.54 -15.01 -11.61
N LEU A 39 9.02 -14.08 -10.77
CA LEU A 39 10.33 -13.47 -10.96
C LEU A 39 11.47 -14.47 -10.74
N VAL A 40 11.28 -15.45 -9.85
CA VAL A 40 12.21 -16.57 -9.66
C VAL A 40 12.10 -17.58 -10.80
N THR A 41 10.88 -17.96 -11.23
CA THR A 41 10.72 -18.94 -12.33
C THR A 41 11.23 -18.41 -13.67
N LEU A 42 11.17 -17.10 -13.89
CA LEU A 42 11.71 -16.42 -15.07
C LEU A 42 13.22 -16.13 -14.97
N GLY A 43 13.87 -16.49 -13.86
CA GLY A 43 15.30 -16.28 -13.66
C GLY A 43 15.72 -14.81 -13.55
N VAL A 44 14.77 -13.90 -13.29
CA VAL A 44 15.06 -12.46 -13.07
C VAL A 44 15.72 -12.26 -11.70
N ILE A 45 15.47 -13.17 -10.76
CA ILE A 45 15.99 -13.13 -9.39
C ILE A 45 16.54 -14.50 -9.03
N GLU A 46 17.76 -14.53 -8.49
CA GLU A 46 18.39 -15.75 -7.98
C GLU A 46 17.99 -15.99 -6.51
N GLY A 47 17.46 -17.19 -6.21
CA GLY A 47 17.16 -17.63 -4.84
C GLY A 47 15.72 -18.10 -4.60
N SER A 48 15.41 -18.51 -3.37
CA SER A 48 14.05 -18.84 -2.94
C SER A 48 13.33 -17.58 -2.46
N VAL A 49 12.09 -17.37 -2.90
CA VAL A 49 11.24 -16.32 -2.35
C VAL A 49 10.76 -16.75 -0.97
N GLY A 50 11.30 -16.11 0.07
CA GLY A 50 10.81 -16.27 1.44
C GLY A 50 9.36 -15.82 1.61
N SER A 51 8.77 -16.12 2.77
CA SER A 51 7.41 -15.68 3.08
C SER A 51 7.30 -14.15 3.06
N PHE A 52 6.16 -13.59 2.64
CA PHE A 52 5.94 -12.13 2.63
C PHE A 52 6.21 -11.48 4.00
N PHE A 53 5.88 -12.20 5.08
CA PHE A 53 6.11 -11.75 6.46
C PHE A 53 7.56 -11.92 6.94
N ASP A 54 8.40 -12.60 6.16
CA ASP A 54 9.81 -12.82 6.45
C ASP A 54 10.67 -11.59 6.11
N GLY A 55 10.08 -10.57 5.46
CA GLY A 55 10.70 -9.25 5.31
C GLY A 55 11.83 -9.18 4.27
N GLY A 56 11.89 -10.11 3.31
CA GLY A 56 12.88 -10.09 2.24
C GLY A 56 12.86 -8.78 1.43
N SER A 57 14.03 -8.36 0.93
CA SER A 57 14.22 -7.08 0.21
C SER A 57 13.24 -6.86 -0.96
N ILE A 58 12.88 -7.92 -1.67
CA ILE A 58 11.94 -7.90 -2.80
C ILE A 58 10.50 -7.63 -2.35
N HIS A 59 10.06 -8.25 -1.25
CA HIS A 59 8.72 -8.03 -0.71
C HIS A 59 8.56 -6.61 -0.16
N THR A 60 9.60 -6.09 0.48
CA THR A 60 9.65 -4.69 0.93
C THR A 60 9.60 -3.72 -0.24
N MET A 61 10.32 -4.01 -1.33
CA MET A 61 10.30 -3.20 -2.55
C MET A 61 8.90 -3.21 -3.22
N ILE A 62 8.32 -4.39 -3.43
CA ILE A 62 6.97 -4.53 -4.00
C ILE A 62 5.93 -3.81 -3.13
N GLY A 63 6.05 -3.95 -1.81
CA GLY A 63 5.16 -3.29 -0.87
C GLY A 63 5.29 -1.78 -0.83
N ALA A 64 6.49 -1.23 -0.97
CA ALA A 64 6.71 0.21 -1.08
C ALA A 64 6.16 0.78 -2.40
N ILE A 65 6.28 0.04 -3.51
CA ILE A 65 5.65 0.41 -4.78
C ILE A 65 4.13 0.39 -4.64
N TRP A 66 3.59 -0.61 -3.95
CA TRP A 66 2.15 -0.73 -3.70
C TRP A 66 1.61 0.43 -2.85
N THR A 67 2.28 0.79 -1.76
CA THR A 67 1.90 1.96 -0.93
C THR A 67 1.95 3.26 -1.73
N LEU A 68 2.93 3.42 -2.63
CA LEU A 68 3.05 4.59 -3.49
C LEU A 68 1.89 4.66 -4.51
N VAL A 69 1.56 3.55 -5.17
CA VAL A 69 0.45 3.49 -6.14
C VAL A 69 -0.87 3.79 -5.44
N LEU A 70 -1.13 3.16 -4.30
CA LEU A 70 -2.36 3.41 -3.53
C LEU A 70 -2.42 4.84 -3.00
N GLY A 71 -1.35 5.35 -2.41
CA GLY A 71 -1.28 6.73 -1.92
C GLY A 71 -1.56 7.73 -3.03
N SER A 72 -0.91 7.56 -4.19
CA SER A 72 -1.09 8.42 -5.36
C SER A 72 -2.53 8.37 -5.89
N THR A 73 -3.11 7.18 -6.02
CA THR A 73 -4.51 7.05 -6.48
C THR A 73 -5.53 7.62 -5.52
N ILE A 74 -5.30 7.55 -4.20
CA ILE A 74 -6.14 8.20 -3.18
C ILE A 74 -6.04 9.73 -3.32
N LEU A 75 -4.83 10.27 -3.43
CA LEU A 75 -4.58 11.71 -3.61
C LEU A 75 -5.29 12.26 -4.86
N THR A 76 -5.14 11.58 -6.00
CA THR A 76 -5.80 11.95 -7.25
C THR A 76 -7.32 11.78 -7.15
N GLY A 77 -7.79 10.65 -6.64
CA GLY A 77 -9.22 10.34 -6.50
C GLY A 77 -9.96 11.34 -5.62
N LYS A 78 -9.30 11.86 -4.58
CA LYS A 78 -9.87 12.86 -3.67
C LYS A 78 -9.56 14.30 -4.03
N LYS A 79 -8.84 14.56 -5.13
CA LYS A 79 -8.37 15.91 -5.52
C LYS A 79 -7.58 16.61 -4.40
N LEU A 80 -6.86 15.83 -3.59
CA LEU A 80 -6.00 16.32 -2.49
C LEU A 80 -4.56 16.59 -2.95
N THR A 81 -4.27 16.48 -4.25
CA THR A 81 -2.95 16.76 -4.83
C THR A 81 -2.47 18.20 -4.62
N GLY A 82 -3.39 19.14 -4.38
CA GLY A 82 -3.07 20.53 -4.06
C GLY A 82 -2.82 20.80 -2.57
N ASP A 83 -3.04 19.82 -1.68
CA ASP A 83 -2.74 19.95 -0.26
C ASP A 83 -1.36 19.34 0.04
N ILE A 84 -0.38 20.22 0.31
CA ILE A 84 1.01 19.85 0.60
C ILE A 84 1.07 18.89 1.79
N MET A 85 0.20 19.01 2.79
CA MET A 85 0.21 18.11 3.95
C MET A 85 -0.18 16.68 3.57
N SER A 86 -1.24 16.52 2.76
CA SER A 86 -1.67 15.22 2.24
C SER A 86 -0.57 14.55 1.38
N VAL A 87 0.17 15.34 0.59
CA VAL A 87 1.29 14.86 -0.22
C VAL A 87 2.46 14.40 0.66
N VAL A 88 2.82 15.18 1.69
CA VAL A 88 3.87 14.82 2.64
C VAL A 88 3.54 13.54 3.40
N ILE A 89 2.29 13.38 3.85
CA ILE A 89 1.82 12.17 4.54
C ILE A 89 1.93 10.94 3.63
N MET A 90 1.65 11.07 2.33
CA MET A 90 1.84 9.98 1.36
C MET A 90 3.32 9.58 1.25
N PHE A 91 4.22 10.54 1.06
CA PHE A 91 5.65 10.25 0.99
C PHE A 91 6.20 9.67 2.29
N LEU A 92 5.70 10.14 3.43
CA LEU A 92 6.02 9.56 4.74
C LEU A 92 5.59 8.10 4.82
N GLY A 93 4.37 7.78 4.36
CA GLY A 93 3.86 6.40 4.30
C GLY A 93 4.73 5.49 3.42
N VAL A 94 5.19 5.97 2.27
CA VAL A 94 6.11 5.21 1.39
C VAL A 94 7.47 5.01 2.06
N TYR A 95 8.01 6.07 2.69
CA TYR A 95 9.28 5.99 3.41
C TYR A 95 9.22 4.97 4.55
N LEU A 96 8.15 4.96 5.35
CA LEU A 96 7.91 3.98 6.41
C LEU A 96 7.73 2.57 5.84
N ALA A 97 7.07 2.44 4.69
CA ALA A 97 6.91 1.15 4.00
C ALA A 97 8.26 0.53 3.62
N TYR A 98 9.19 1.36 3.16
CA TYR A 98 10.51 0.94 2.71
C TYR A 98 11.51 0.72 3.84
N THR A 99 11.50 1.59 4.87
CA THR A 99 12.52 1.58 5.93
C THR A 99 12.16 0.71 7.13
N VAL A 100 10.88 0.62 7.48
CA VAL A 100 10.44 -0.10 8.68
C VAL A 100 9.65 -1.34 8.29
N ASN A 101 8.46 -1.16 7.72
CA ASN A 101 7.62 -2.25 7.26
C ASN A 101 6.47 -1.69 6.42
N VAL A 102 6.11 -2.41 5.36
CA VAL A 102 4.98 -2.10 4.48
C VAL A 102 3.66 -1.96 5.24
N MET A 103 3.44 -2.76 6.30
CA MET A 103 2.25 -2.66 7.16
C MET A 103 2.11 -1.26 7.77
N LEU A 104 3.19 -0.69 8.30
CA LEU A 104 3.16 0.67 8.87
C LEU A 104 2.91 1.72 7.81
N GLY A 105 3.56 1.61 6.64
CA GLY A 105 3.32 2.51 5.53
C GLY A 105 1.88 2.48 5.03
N MET A 106 1.28 1.29 4.95
CA MET A 106 -0.12 1.10 4.57
C MET A 106 -1.10 1.68 5.59
N VAL A 107 -0.80 1.66 6.89
CA VAL A 107 -1.62 2.33 7.91
C VAL A 107 -1.65 3.84 7.66
N VAL A 108 -0.49 4.46 7.41
CA VAL A 108 -0.40 5.89 7.12
C VAL A 108 -1.15 6.26 5.83
N VAL A 109 -0.98 5.47 4.76
CA VAL A 109 -1.71 5.68 3.51
C VAL A 109 -3.22 5.46 3.67
N SER A 110 -3.64 4.50 4.49
CA SER A 110 -5.06 4.27 4.78
C SER A 110 -5.69 5.45 5.53
N TYR A 111 -4.93 6.17 6.35
CA TYR A 111 -5.41 7.40 6.99
C TYR A 111 -5.73 8.51 5.98
N LEU A 112 -5.03 8.58 4.84
CA LEU A 112 -5.41 9.50 3.75
C LEU A 112 -6.83 9.24 3.21
N THR A 113 -7.36 8.02 3.40
CA THR A 113 -8.75 7.70 3.03
C THR A 113 -9.79 8.29 3.98
N THR A 114 -9.41 8.76 5.17
CA THR A 114 -10.31 9.46 6.10
C THR A 114 -10.29 10.98 5.89
N LEU A 115 -9.20 11.54 5.37
CA LEU A 115 -9.11 12.96 5.04
C LEU A 115 -10.08 13.33 3.91
N GLY A 116 -11.07 14.15 4.20
CA GLY A 116 -12.00 14.71 3.21
C GLY A 116 -11.93 16.22 3.23
N LYS A 117 -12.17 16.84 2.07
CA LYS A 117 -12.64 18.23 2.05
C LYS A 117 -14.04 18.32 2.63
#